data_AF-A0A812I9F9-F1
#
_entry.id   AF-A0A812I9F9-F1
#
_cell.length_a   1.000
_cell.length_b   1.000
_cell.length_c   1.000
_cell.angle_alpha   90.00
_cell.angle_beta   90.00
_cell.angle_gamma   90.00
#
_symmetry.space_group_name_H-M   'P 1'
#
loop_
_entity.id
_entity.type
_entity.pdbx_description
1 polymer ?
#
loop_
_entity_poly.entity_id
_entity_poly.type
_entity_poly.pdbx_seq_one_letter_code
_entity_poly.pdbx_strand_id
1 'polypeptide(L)'
;MKRLTTTYDIEVCEQKLAPKNLVLSVVYNWINSNRRDSPVWQRGLLKVGGAQKLLEIWQDETADSQDDGEEYPCRYWVLAIVGRMMGTQQESRVHLISEGLVSVILEGTRHHNDDIRECAVCALKGLIQHPEGREVVTYKTLIECLAR
;
A
#
# COMPACT_ATOMS: atom_id res chain seq x y z
N MET A 1 -40.44 -20.52 45.40
CA MET A 1 -40.13 -20.24 43.98
C MET A 1 -39.08 -19.13 43.91
N LYS A 2 -37.80 -19.49 43.72
CA LYS A 2 -36.72 -18.52 43.44
C LYS A 2 -36.68 -18.33 41.92
N ARG A 3 -36.89 -17.10 41.43
CA ARG A 3 -36.63 -16.76 40.03
C ARG A 3 -35.13 -16.80 39.80
N LEU A 4 -34.68 -17.73 38.97
CA LEU A 4 -33.37 -17.68 38.34
C LEU A 4 -33.45 -16.60 37.25
N THR A 5 -33.00 -15.40 37.54
CA THR A 5 -32.63 -14.43 36.50
C THR A 5 -31.28 -14.86 35.95
N THR A 6 -31.31 -15.71 34.93
CA THR A 6 -30.15 -15.96 34.08
C THR A 6 -29.94 -14.70 33.25
N THR A 7 -29.08 -13.82 33.74
CA THR A 7 -28.47 -12.76 32.93
C THR A 7 -27.65 -13.48 31.88
N TYR A 8 -28.19 -13.58 30.66
CA TYR A 8 -27.37 -13.93 29.51
C TYR A 8 -26.41 -12.76 29.33
N ASP A 9 -25.17 -12.94 29.78
CA ASP A 9 -24.05 -12.12 29.32
C ASP A 9 -24.04 -12.24 27.81
N ILE A 10 -24.56 -11.21 27.14
CA ILE A 10 -24.32 -11.00 25.73
C ILE A 10 -22.84 -10.68 25.67
N GLU A 11 -22.01 -11.71 25.52
CA GLU A 11 -20.67 -11.56 24.97
C GLU A 11 -20.87 -10.87 23.62
N VAL A 12 -20.72 -9.55 23.64
CA VAL A 12 -20.47 -8.79 22.44
C VAL A 12 -19.21 -9.41 21.87
N CYS A 13 -19.37 -10.22 20.83
CA CYS A 13 -18.25 -10.58 19.97
C CYS A 13 -17.69 -9.26 19.45
N GLU A 14 -16.70 -8.70 20.15
CA GLU A 14 -15.82 -7.68 19.61
C GLU A 14 -15.16 -8.35 18.40
N GLN A 15 -15.74 -8.14 17.21
CA GLN A 15 -15.13 -8.57 15.97
C GLN A 15 -13.81 -7.84 15.88
N LYS A 16 -12.72 -8.52 16.25
CA LYS A 16 -11.37 -8.04 15.97
C LYS A 16 -11.31 -7.84 14.47
N LEU A 17 -11.24 -6.57 14.06
CA LEU A 17 -10.97 -6.22 12.68
C LEU A 17 -9.68 -6.92 12.27
N ALA A 18 -9.66 -7.49 11.08
CA ALA A 18 -8.47 -8.14 10.55
C ALA A 18 -7.30 -7.13 10.54
N PRO A 19 -6.05 -7.57 10.79
CA PRO A 19 -4.87 -6.74 10.67
C PRO A 19 -4.81 -6.07 9.29
N LYS A 20 -4.34 -4.81 9.24
CA LYS A 20 -4.36 -4.00 8.01
C LYS A 20 -3.52 -4.64 6.89
N ASN A 21 -2.36 -5.19 7.23
CA ASN A 21 -1.49 -5.90 6.28
C ASN A 21 -2.08 -7.23 5.80
N LEU A 22 -2.84 -7.98 6.62
CA LEU A 22 -3.63 -9.10 6.12
C LEU A 22 -4.62 -8.63 5.04
N VAL A 23 -5.36 -7.55 5.30
CA VAL A 23 -6.31 -6.99 4.31
C VAL A 23 -5.59 -6.58 3.03
N LEU A 24 -4.45 -5.89 3.15
CA LEU A 24 -3.67 -5.44 1.98
C LEU A 24 -3.07 -6.61 1.19
N SER A 25 -2.60 -7.67 1.85
CA SER A 25 -2.09 -8.86 1.17
C SER A 25 -3.19 -9.58 0.39
N VAL A 26 -4.41 -9.66 0.95
CA VAL A 26 -5.59 -10.21 0.25
C VAL A 26 -5.94 -9.35 -0.97
N VAL A 27 -5.95 -8.03 -0.84
CA VAL A 27 -6.18 -7.11 -1.97
C VAL A 27 -5.13 -7.31 -3.06
N TYR A 28 -3.85 -7.39 -2.69
CA TYR A 28 -2.75 -7.58 -3.63
C TYR A 28 -2.83 -8.94 -4.35
N ASN A 29 -3.15 -10.00 -3.62
CA ASN A 29 -3.36 -11.32 -4.19
C ASN A 29 -4.55 -11.35 -5.15
N TRP A 30 -5.65 -10.70 -4.80
CA TRP A 30 -6.80 -10.57 -5.69
C TRP A 30 -6.42 -9.84 -6.98
N ILE A 31 -5.65 -8.74 -6.92
CA ILE A 31 -5.12 -8.02 -8.09
C ILE A 31 -4.30 -8.97 -8.97
N ASN A 32 -3.35 -9.71 -8.38
CA ASN A 32 -2.49 -10.64 -9.11
C ASN A 32 -3.28 -11.75 -9.81
N SER A 33 -4.31 -12.30 -9.16
CA SER A 33 -5.16 -13.33 -9.74
C SER A 33 -6.13 -12.79 -10.80
N ASN A 34 -6.49 -11.50 -10.77
CA ASN A 34 -7.52 -10.90 -11.63
C ASN A 34 -6.93 -9.89 -12.64
N ARG A 35 -6.06 -10.38 -13.54
CA ARG A 35 -5.36 -9.56 -14.54
C ARG A 35 -4.64 -8.38 -13.88
N ARG A 36 -3.52 -8.68 -13.24
CA ARG A 36 -2.65 -7.77 -12.46
C ARG A 36 -2.60 -6.32 -12.94
N ASP A 37 -2.40 -6.09 -14.23
CA ASP A 37 -2.17 -4.76 -14.79
C ASP A 37 -3.46 -4.11 -15.37
N SER A 38 -4.64 -4.65 -15.04
CA SER A 38 -5.95 -4.21 -15.58
C SER A 38 -6.34 -2.79 -15.13
N PRO A 39 -6.82 -1.93 -16.05
CA PRO A 39 -7.28 -0.59 -15.70
C PRO A 39 -8.57 -0.58 -14.86
N VAL A 40 -9.33 -1.68 -14.84
CA VAL A 40 -10.63 -1.74 -14.14
C VAL A 40 -10.46 -1.62 -12.63
N TRP A 41 -9.58 -2.43 -12.04
CA TRP A 41 -9.37 -2.37 -10.58
C TRP A 41 -8.66 -1.08 -10.17
N GLN A 42 -7.74 -0.58 -11.01
CA GLN A 42 -7.03 0.67 -10.72
C GLN A 42 -8.00 1.84 -10.65
N ARG A 43 -8.88 2.00 -11.66
CA ARG A 43 -9.95 3.00 -11.61
C ARG A 43 -10.91 2.78 -10.45
N GLY A 44 -11.26 1.53 -10.15
CA GLY A 44 -12.11 1.18 -9.01
C GLY A 44 -11.53 1.66 -7.68
N LEU A 45 -10.24 1.38 -7.45
CA LEU A 45 -9.51 1.80 -6.26
C LEU A 45 -9.43 3.33 -6.15
N LEU A 46 -9.13 4.02 -7.26
CA LEU A 46 -9.08 5.49 -7.28
C LEU A 46 -10.45 6.11 -6.99
N LYS A 47 -11.52 5.57 -7.59
CA LYS A 47 -12.90 6.07 -7.43
C LYS A 47 -13.37 6.04 -5.97
N VAL A 48 -12.86 5.11 -5.16
CA VAL A 48 -13.23 4.99 -3.74
C VAL A 48 -12.25 5.69 -2.79
N GLY A 49 -11.37 6.57 -3.31
CA GLY A 49 -10.39 7.29 -2.49
C GLY A 49 -9.22 6.41 -2.01
N GLY A 50 -8.94 5.32 -2.71
CA GLY A 50 -7.89 4.38 -2.32
C GLY A 50 -6.49 4.99 -2.33
N ALA A 51 -6.23 6.02 -3.15
CA ALA A 51 -4.95 6.72 -3.16
C ALA A 51 -4.65 7.38 -1.81
N GLN A 52 -5.58 8.16 -1.28
CA GLN A 52 -5.46 8.79 0.04
C GLN A 52 -5.40 7.74 1.12
N LYS A 53 -6.17 6.65 1.02
CA LYS A 53 -6.12 5.58 2.01
C LYS A 53 -4.76 4.89 2.06
N LEU A 54 -4.11 4.67 0.92
CA LEU A 54 -2.74 4.14 0.86
C LEU A 54 -1.73 5.11 1.49
N LEU A 55 -1.89 6.42 1.27
CA LEU A 55 -1.06 7.44 1.89
C LEU A 55 -1.23 7.49 3.42
N GLU A 56 -2.47 7.43 3.91
CA GLU A 56 -2.77 7.33 5.34
C GLU A 56 -2.10 6.11 5.98
N ILE A 57 -2.15 4.95 5.30
CA ILE A 57 -1.51 3.73 5.79
C ILE A 57 0.02 3.88 5.78
N TRP A 58 0.59 4.54 4.78
CA TRP A 58 2.03 4.78 4.74
C TRP A 58 2.52 5.63 5.92
N GLN A 59 1.75 6.67 6.26
CA GLN A 59 2.04 7.62 7.33
C GLN A 59 1.76 7.08 8.74
N ASP A 60 1.06 5.95 8.85
CA ASP A 60 0.79 5.30 10.12
C ASP A 60 2.12 4.81 10.75
N GLU A 61 2.37 5.21 12.00
CA GLU A 61 3.60 4.85 12.73
C GLU A 61 3.67 3.36 13.01
N THR A 62 2.53 2.67 13.07
CA THR A 62 2.49 1.21 13.26
C THR A 62 2.56 0.46 11.93
N ALA A 63 2.76 1.13 10.79
CA ALA A 63 2.75 0.47 9.49
C ALA A 63 3.94 -0.47 9.24
N ASP A 64 4.98 -0.37 10.09
CA ASP A 64 6.14 -1.25 10.09
C ASP A 64 6.01 -2.42 11.06
N SER A 65 5.02 -2.42 11.96
CA SER A 65 4.81 -3.56 12.85
C SER A 65 4.31 -4.77 12.06
N GLN A 66 4.94 -5.91 12.28
CA GLN A 66 4.48 -7.21 11.79
C GLN A 66 3.80 -7.93 12.95
N ASP A 67 2.55 -8.35 12.78
CA ASP A 67 1.93 -9.27 13.73
C ASP A 67 2.46 -10.69 13.48
N ASP A 68 2.47 -11.52 14.53
CA ASP A 68 2.93 -12.90 14.46
C ASP A 68 2.18 -13.68 13.36
N GLY A 69 2.93 -14.15 12.35
CA GLY A 69 2.40 -14.99 11.26
C GLY A 69 2.23 -14.29 9.91
N GLU A 70 2.58 -13.01 9.78
CA GLU A 70 2.46 -12.25 8.53
C GLU A 70 3.82 -11.99 7.86
N GLU A 71 3.91 -12.21 6.55
CA GLU A 71 5.18 -12.15 5.81
C GLU A 71 5.72 -10.72 5.67
N TYR A 72 4.84 -9.73 5.43
CA TYR A 72 5.25 -8.35 5.17
C TYR A 72 4.39 -7.30 5.91
N PRO A 73 5.00 -6.18 6.34
CA PRO A 73 4.31 -5.05 6.98
C PRO A 73 3.44 -4.25 6.00
N CYS A 74 2.58 -3.36 6.52
CA CYS A 74 1.67 -2.55 5.69
C CYS A 74 2.41 -1.73 4.63
N ARG A 75 3.54 -1.11 4.99
CA ARG A 75 4.32 -0.27 4.06
C ARG A 75 4.81 -1.01 2.82
N TYR A 76 5.16 -2.29 2.96
CA TYR A 76 5.52 -3.13 1.82
C TYR A 76 4.36 -3.26 0.84
N TRP A 77 3.16 -3.59 1.34
CA TRP A 77 1.98 -3.77 0.49
C TRP A 77 1.52 -2.47 -0.17
N VAL A 78 1.63 -1.35 0.56
CA VAL A 78 1.37 -0.02 -0.01
C VAL A 78 2.28 0.21 -1.21
N LEU A 79 3.60 0.02 -1.07
CA LEU A 79 4.55 0.16 -2.18
C LEU A 79 4.25 -0.80 -3.34
N ALA A 80 3.88 -2.04 -3.02
CA ALA A 80 3.59 -3.04 -4.04
C ALA A 80 2.38 -2.62 -4.90
N ILE A 81 1.34 -2.04 -4.30
CA ILE A 81 0.15 -1.53 -4.99
C ILE A 81 0.47 -0.23 -5.74
N VAL A 82 1.08 0.75 -5.07
CA VAL A 82 1.42 2.07 -5.64
C VAL A 82 2.37 1.91 -6.83
N GLY A 83 3.45 1.16 -6.65
CA GLY A 83 4.44 0.88 -7.70
C GLY A 83 3.82 0.18 -8.91
N ARG A 84 2.84 -0.71 -8.69
CA ARG A 84 2.10 -1.36 -9.77
C ARG A 84 1.29 -0.36 -10.57
N MET A 85 0.51 0.48 -9.90
CA MET A 85 -0.36 1.45 -10.56
C MET A 85 0.46 2.49 -11.33
N MET A 86 1.51 3.02 -10.71
CA MET A 86 2.40 3.98 -11.38
C MET A 86 3.13 3.36 -12.57
N GLY A 87 3.51 2.09 -12.47
CA GLY A 87 4.23 1.39 -13.52
C GLY A 87 3.41 0.92 -14.71
N THR A 88 2.08 1.00 -14.68
CA THR A 88 1.24 0.32 -15.68
C THR A 88 0.29 1.26 -16.41
N GLN A 89 -0.70 1.85 -15.73
CA GLN A 89 -1.74 2.64 -16.38
C GLN A 89 -1.45 4.14 -16.27
N GLN A 90 -1.49 4.85 -17.40
CA GLN A 90 -1.20 6.28 -17.45
C GLN A 90 -2.16 7.11 -16.58
N GLU A 91 -3.46 6.87 -16.70
CA GLU A 91 -4.50 7.54 -15.90
C GLU A 91 -4.21 7.41 -14.40
N SER A 92 -3.89 6.20 -13.96
CA SER A 92 -3.60 5.92 -12.56
C SER A 92 -2.29 6.54 -12.11
N ARG A 93 -1.23 6.49 -12.93
CA ARG A 93 0.04 7.14 -12.64
C ARG A 93 -0.13 8.66 -12.45
N VAL A 94 -0.81 9.33 -13.38
CA VAL A 94 -1.05 10.79 -13.30
C VAL A 94 -1.82 11.14 -12.02
N HIS A 95 -2.88 10.39 -11.71
CA HIS A 95 -3.65 10.63 -10.50
C HIS A 95 -2.84 10.41 -9.23
N LEU A 96 -2.07 9.32 -9.13
CA LEU A 96 -1.22 9.07 -7.95
C LEU A 96 -0.10 10.10 -7.79
N ILE A 97 0.42 10.64 -8.91
CA ILE A 97 1.37 11.74 -8.88
C ILE A 97 0.71 13.00 -8.29
N SER A 98 -0.50 13.36 -8.76
CA SER A 98 -1.21 14.55 -8.23
C SER A 98 -1.59 14.43 -6.76
N GLU A 99 -1.79 13.20 -6.28
CA GLU A 99 -2.10 12.91 -4.87
C GLU A 99 -0.85 12.79 -3.98
N GLY A 100 0.35 13.02 -4.53
CA GLY A 100 1.59 13.06 -3.75
C GLY A 100 2.20 11.70 -3.41
N LEU A 101 1.70 10.59 -3.98
CA LEU A 101 2.22 9.25 -3.69
C LEU A 101 3.62 8.98 -4.28
N VAL A 102 4.23 9.94 -4.97
CA VAL A 102 5.66 9.86 -5.34
C VAL A 102 6.53 9.81 -4.08
N SER A 103 6.16 10.54 -3.03
CA SER A 103 6.87 10.55 -1.74
C SER A 103 7.00 9.15 -1.13
N VAL A 104 5.92 8.36 -1.16
CA VAL A 104 5.87 6.97 -0.70
C VAL A 104 6.99 6.14 -1.34
N ILE A 105 7.18 6.25 -2.65
CA ILE A 105 8.25 5.53 -3.36
C ILE A 105 9.62 6.04 -2.93
N LEU A 106 9.83 7.36 -2.89
CA LEU A 106 11.14 7.97 -2.59
C LEU A 106 11.57 7.81 -1.12
N GLU A 107 10.62 7.71 -0.19
CA GLU A 107 10.88 7.38 1.21
C GLU A 107 11.16 5.89 1.35
N GLY A 108 10.39 5.05 0.65
CA GLY A 108 10.60 3.61 0.62
C GLY A 108 12.02 3.21 0.17
N THR A 109 12.63 3.90 -0.79
CA THR A 109 14.00 3.59 -1.25
C THR A 109 15.08 3.79 -0.18
N ARG A 110 14.75 4.49 0.91
CA ARG A 110 15.64 4.76 2.05
C ARG A 110 15.18 4.03 3.33
N HIS A 111 14.23 3.11 3.19
CA HIS A 111 13.68 2.41 4.34
C HIS A 111 14.68 1.43 4.96
N HIS A 112 14.63 1.28 6.29
CA HIS A 112 15.54 0.42 7.05
C HIS A 112 15.27 -1.07 6.79
N ASN A 113 14.01 -1.45 6.57
CA ASN A 113 13.63 -2.80 6.14
C ASN A 113 13.97 -3.03 4.66
N ASP A 114 14.71 -4.11 4.39
CA ASP A 114 15.23 -4.46 3.07
C ASP A 114 14.14 -4.79 2.05
N ASP A 115 13.10 -5.53 2.44
CA ASP A 115 11.99 -5.90 1.55
C ASP A 115 11.20 -4.67 1.08
N ILE A 116 10.93 -3.74 2.01
CA ILE A 116 10.30 -2.44 1.69
C ILE A 116 11.19 -1.67 0.72
N ARG A 117 12.49 -1.62 1.00
CA ARG A 117 13.45 -0.87 0.18
C ARG A 117 13.57 -1.42 -1.23
N GLU A 118 13.67 -2.73 -1.38
CA GLU A 118 13.74 -3.39 -2.69
C GLU A 118 12.44 -3.21 -3.48
N CYS A 119 11.29 -3.32 -2.80
CA CYS A 119 9.98 -3.06 -3.40
C CYS A 119 9.87 -1.61 -3.90
N ALA A 120 10.36 -0.64 -3.11
CA ALA A 120 10.40 0.77 -3.50
C ALA A 120 11.31 1.04 -4.70
N VAL A 121 12.49 0.39 -4.78
CA VAL A 121 13.36 0.51 -5.95
C VAL A 121 12.68 -0.05 -7.20
N CYS A 122 11.91 -1.13 -7.08
CA CYS A 122 11.11 -1.67 -8.18
C CYS A 122 9.98 -0.70 -8.59
N ALA A 123 9.29 -0.11 -7.62
CA ALA A 123 8.27 0.91 -7.85
C ALA A 123 8.86 2.15 -8.56
N LEU A 124 10.04 2.62 -8.12
CA LEU A 124 10.76 3.74 -8.72
C LEU A 124 11.10 3.47 -10.19
N LYS A 125 11.63 2.28 -10.50
CA LYS A 125 11.87 1.84 -11.89
C LYS A 125 10.58 1.88 -12.71
N GLY A 126 9.49 1.38 -12.13
CA GLY A 126 8.17 1.40 -12.75
C GLY A 126 7.66 2.81 -13.04
N LEU A 127 7.89 3.76 -12.14
CA LEU A 127 7.51 5.16 -12.33
C LEU A 127 8.33 5.82 -13.46
N ILE A 128 9.66 5.76 -13.38
CA ILE A 128 10.56 6.49 -14.29
C ILE A 128 10.69 5.90 -15.69
N GLN A 129 10.11 4.72 -15.94
CA GLN A 129 10.03 4.18 -17.31
C GLN A 129 9.06 4.99 -18.19
N HIS A 130 8.16 5.78 -17.59
CA HIS A 130 7.14 6.57 -18.27
C HIS A 130 7.45 8.09 -18.20
N PRO A 131 7.02 8.90 -19.18
CA PRO A 131 7.31 10.33 -19.22
C PRO A 131 6.88 11.09 -17.96
N GLU A 132 5.66 10.84 -17.45
CA GLU A 132 5.11 11.55 -16.29
C GLU A 132 5.93 11.28 -15.03
N GLY A 133 6.51 10.08 -14.92
CA GLY A 133 7.42 9.76 -13.83
C GLY A 133 8.77 10.47 -13.93
N ARG A 134 9.30 10.65 -15.15
CA ARG A 134 10.55 11.39 -15.37
C ARG A 134 10.42 12.89 -15.12
N GLU A 135 9.22 13.43 -15.30
CA GLU A 135 8.94 14.84 -15.01
C GLU A 135 9.00 15.17 -13.51
N VAL A 136 8.66 14.19 -12.66
CA VAL A 136 8.60 14.39 -11.20
C VAL A 136 9.79 13.81 -10.43
N VAL A 137 10.63 12.99 -11.07
CA VAL A 137 11.83 12.42 -10.47
C VAL A 137 13.08 12.99 -11.14
N THR A 138 13.81 13.84 -10.40
CA THR A 138 15.05 14.45 -10.91
C THR A 138 16.24 13.49 -10.86
N TYR A 139 17.29 13.76 -11.65
CA TYR A 139 18.55 13.03 -11.54
C TYR A 139 19.16 13.06 -10.13
N LYS A 140 19.04 14.19 -9.44
CA LYS A 140 19.49 14.31 -8.05
C LYS A 140 18.74 13.33 -7.15
N THR A 141 17.42 13.27 -7.28
CA THR A 141 16.55 12.34 -6.54
C THR A 141 16.93 10.88 -6.82
N LEU A 142 17.24 10.53 -8.08
CA LEU A 142 17.69 9.18 -8.44
C LEU A 142 19.02 8.83 -7.75
N ILE A 143 19.98 9.75 -7.75
CA ILE A 143 21.27 9.55 -7.07
C ILE A 143 21.03 9.33 -5.57
N GLU A 144 20.21 10.15 -4.93
CA GLU A 144 19.87 10.02 -3.51
C GLU A 144 19.19 8.68 -3.18
N CYS A 145 18.33 8.18 -4.07
CA CYS A 145 17.65 6.88 -3.88
C CYS A 145 18.57 5.66 -4.08
N LEU A 146 19.67 5.83 -4.81
CA LEU A 146 20.60 4.75 -5.17
C LEU A 146 21.92 4.81 -4.39
N ALA A 147 22.19 5.95 -3.75
CA ALA A 147 23.30 6.12 -2.82
C ALA A 147 23.03 5.24 -1.59
N ARG A 148 23.92 4.26 -1.38
CA ARG A 148 23.91 3.36 -0.24
C ARG A 148 24.58 4.00 0.95
#